data_AF-A0A7C6D289-F1
#
_entry.id   AF-A0A7C6D289-F1
#
_cell.length_a   1.000
_cell.length_b   1.000
_cell.length_c   1.000
_cell.angle_alpha   90.00
_cell.angle_beta   90.00
_cell.angle_gamma   90.00
#
_symmetry.space_group_name_H-M   'P 1'
#
loop_
_entity.id
_entity.type
_entity.pdbx_description
1 polymer ?
#
loop_
_entity_poly.entity_id
_entity_poly.type
_entity_poly.pdbx_seq_one_letter_code
_entity_poly.pdbx_strand_id
1 'polypeptide(L)'
;MNKRGRGGKFAAGVAAVLFIGVVMGSMLMTQWPAGELADTDNFQLGVTMFNTYGIAVLMVSFVLFVALIGGVFIAQEEEEK
;
A
#
# COMPACT_ATOMS: atom_id res chain seq x y z
N MET A 1 -32.34 8.50 -31.25
CA MET A 1 -32.22 7.62 -30.06
C MET A 1 -30.86 6.92 -30.07
N ASN A 2 -29.90 7.42 -29.28
CA ASN A 2 -28.48 7.03 -29.32
C ASN A 2 -28.23 5.64 -28.68
N LYS A 3 -28.03 4.58 -29.48
CA LYS A 3 -27.67 3.24 -29.00
C LYS A 3 -26.16 3.01 -28.77
N ARG A 4 -25.31 4.00 -29.04
CA ARG A 4 -23.82 3.86 -29.01
C ARG A 4 -23.21 3.71 -27.60
N GLY A 5 -23.93 4.04 -26.53
CA GLY A 5 -23.40 3.97 -25.15
C GLY A 5 -23.62 2.66 -24.39
N ARG A 6 -24.50 1.76 -24.88
CA ARG A 6 -24.90 0.55 -24.13
C ARG A 6 -23.94 -0.62 -24.33
N GLY A 7 -23.43 -0.80 -25.55
CA GLY A 7 -22.46 -1.86 -25.88
C GLY A 7 -21.09 -1.64 -25.26
N GLY A 8 -20.61 -0.39 -25.19
CA GLY A 8 -19.33 -0.06 -24.54
C GLY A 8 -19.35 -0.28 -23.02
N LYS A 9 -20.47 0.03 -22.36
CA LYS A 9 -20.66 -0.26 -20.92
C LYS A 9 -20.71 -1.77 -20.62
N PHE A 10 -21.34 -2.54 -21.51
CA PHE A 10 -21.35 -4.00 -21.43
C PHE A 10 -19.95 -4.59 -21.63
N ALA A 11 -19.23 -4.14 -22.67
CA ALA A 11 -17.86 -4.59 -22.93
C ALA A 11 -16.90 -4.25 -21.78
N ALA A 12 -17.01 -3.05 -21.20
CA ALA A 12 -16.24 -2.66 -20.03
C ALA A 12 -16.56 -3.52 -18.80
N GLY A 13 -17.84 -3.85 -18.58
CA GLY A 13 -18.25 -4.73 -17.48
C GLY A 13 -17.69 -6.15 -17.63
N VAL A 14 -17.74 -6.72 -18.84
CA VAL A 14 -17.17 -8.04 -19.12
C VAL A 14 -15.64 -8.02 -18.96
N ALA A 15 -14.96 -6.98 -19.44
CA ALA A 15 -13.52 -6.84 -19.28
C ALA A 15 -13.10 -6.74 -17.81
N ALA A 16 -13.85 -6.02 -16.97
CA ALA A 16 -13.58 -5.92 -15.54
C ALA A 16 -13.74 -7.27 -14.83
N VAL A 17 -14.78 -8.04 -15.16
CA VAL A 17 -14.99 -9.38 -14.60
C VAL A 17 -13.86 -10.33 -15.01
N LEU A 18 -13.45 -10.30 -16.28
CA LEU A 18 -12.31 -11.09 -16.76
C LEU A 18 -11.00 -10.68 -16.08
N PHE A 19 -10.75 -9.38 -15.91
CA PHE A 19 -9.56 -8.88 -15.22
C PHE A 19 -9.49 -9.37 -13.77
N ILE A 20 -10.58 -9.23 -13.02
CA ILE A 20 -10.66 -9.73 -11.64
C ILE A 20 -10.47 -11.25 -11.61
N GLY A 21 -11.10 -11.98 -12.54
CA GLY A 21 -10.95 -13.42 -12.66
C GLY A 21 -9.50 -13.85 -12.89
N VAL A 22 -8.76 -13.13 -13.75
CA VAL A 22 -7.34 -13.38 -13.99
C VAL A 22 -6.50 -13.03 -12.77
N VAL A 23 -6.72 -11.88 -12.13
CA VAL A 23 -5.96 -11.48 -10.93
C VAL A 23 -6.19 -12.48 -9.80
N MET A 24 -7.44 -12.79 -9.47
CA MET A 24 -7.78 -13.76 -8.42
C MET A 24 -7.27 -15.16 -8.76
N GLY A 25 -7.46 -15.60 -10.01
CA GLY A 25 -6.94 -16.87 -10.49
C GLY A 25 -5.42 -16.96 -10.36
N SER A 26 -4.70 -15.89 -10.72
CA SER A 26 -3.26 -15.82 -10.56
C SER A 26 -2.83 -15.85 -9.10
N MET A 27 -3.52 -15.13 -8.20
CA MET A 27 -3.20 -15.11 -6.77
C MET A 27 -3.42 -16.48 -6.11
N LEU A 28 -4.46 -17.21 -6.52
CA LEU A 28 -4.80 -18.54 -5.98
C LEU A 28 -3.91 -19.66 -6.54
N MET A 29 -3.47 -19.54 -7.79
CA MET A 29 -2.57 -20.53 -8.43
C MET A 29 -1.09 -20.26 -8.13
N THR A 30 -0.75 -19.04 -7.72
CA THR A 30 0.59 -18.72 -7.25
C THR A 30 0.83 -19.49 -5.96
N GLN A 31 1.83 -20.36 -5.98
CA GLN A 31 2.33 -20.99 -4.76
C GLN A 31 3.04 -19.92 -3.94
N TRP A 32 2.34 -19.38 -2.95
CA TRP A 32 2.96 -18.58 -1.91
C TRP A 32 3.77 -19.54 -1.06
N PRO A 33 5.10 -19.34 -0.93
CA PRO A 33 5.84 -20.03 0.11
C PRO A 33 5.27 -19.54 1.44
N ALA A 34 4.32 -20.31 1.99
CA ALA A 34 3.91 -20.22 3.37
C ALA A 34 5.07 -20.81 4.18
N GLY A 35 6.20 -20.08 4.22
CA GLY A 35 7.19 -20.32 5.24
C GLY A 35 6.52 -20.20 6.60
N GLU A 36 7.05 -20.89 7.60
CA GLU A 36 6.65 -20.63 8.97
C GLU A 36 6.75 -19.12 9.21
N LEU A 37 5.73 -18.52 9.84
CA LEU A 37 5.86 -17.15 10.34
C LEU A 37 7.10 -17.17 11.23
N ALA A 38 8.19 -16.59 10.73
CA ALA A 38 9.46 -16.65 11.42
C ALA A 38 9.22 -16.10 12.83
N ASP A 39 9.45 -16.92 13.85
CA ASP A 39 9.39 -16.52 15.26
C ASP A 39 10.51 -15.51 15.49
N THR A 40 10.20 -14.26 15.12
CA THR A 40 11.17 -13.19 14.98
C THR A 40 11.17 -12.43 16.29
N ASP A 41 12.27 -12.57 17.02
CA ASP A 41 12.51 -11.78 18.22
C ASP A 41 12.77 -10.30 17.86
N ASN A 42 12.37 -9.39 18.75
CA ASN A 42 12.58 -7.95 18.60
C ASN A 42 14.06 -7.60 18.42
N PHE A 43 14.96 -8.39 19.03
CA PHE A 43 16.39 -8.22 18.82
C PHE A 43 16.81 -8.46 17.36
N GLN A 44 16.36 -9.57 16.77
CA GLN A 44 16.67 -9.92 15.38
C GLN A 44 16.03 -8.93 14.40
N LEU A 45 14.80 -8.49 14.70
CA LEU A 45 14.13 -7.46 13.93
C LEU A 45 14.91 -6.13 13.97
N GLY A 46 15.36 -5.71 15.15
CA GLY A 46 16.15 -4.48 15.32
C GLY A 46 17.47 -4.55 14.55
N VAL A 47 18.21 -5.65 14.67
CA VAL A 47 19.44 -5.87 13.89
C VAL A 47 19.16 -5.78 12.39
N THR A 48 18.09 -6.40 11.92
CA THR A 48 17.70 -6.37 10.50
C THR A 48 17.33 -4.96 10.04
N MET A 49 16.51 -4.25 10.83
CA MET A 49 16.08 -2.87 10.52
C MET A 49 17.26 -1.90 10.42
N PHE A 50 18.22 -1.95 11.34
CA PHE A 50 19.30 -0.98 11.38
C PHE A 50 20.52 -1.38 10.53
N ASN A 51 20.83 -2.68 10.39
CA ASN A 51 21.99 -3.12 9.59
C ASN A 51 21.66 -3.39 8.12
N THR A 52 20.47 -3.89 7.82
CA THR A 52 20.07 -4.19 6.42
C THR A 52 19.25 -3.06 5.82
N TYR A 53 18.30 -2.52 6.58
CA TYR A 53 17.34 -1.52 6.11
C TYR A 53 17.56 -0.12 6.70
N GLY A 54 18.76 0.18 7.22
CA GLY A 54 19.00 1.42 7.97
C GLY A 54 18.64 2.69 7.19
N ILE A 55 18.89 2.72 5.87
CA ILE A 55 18.51 3.85 5.02
C ILE A 55 16.99 4.03 4.95
N ALA A 56 16.22 2.94 4.87
CA ALA A 56 14.76 3.00 4.86
C ALA A 56 14.23 3.52 6.20
N VAL A 57 14.79 3.07 7.32
CA VAL A 57 14.44 3.57 8.67
C VAL A 57 14.70 5.07 8.78
N LEU A 58 15.83 5.56 8.27
CA LEU A 58 16.15 6.99 8.24
C LEU A 58 15.16 7.80 7.39
N MET A 59 14.82 7.33 6.19
CA MET A 59 13.85 8.02 5.34
C MET A 59 12.47 8.12 6.00
N VAL A 60 11.99 7.03 6.62
CA VAL A 60 10.72 7.06 7.36
C VAL A 60 10.80 8.05 8.52
N SER A 61 11.92 8.10 9.22
CA SER A 61 12.15 9.06 10.32
C SER A 61 12.06 10.51 9.83
N PHE A 62 12.64 10.83 8.67
CA PHE A 62 12.52 12.15 8.05
C PHE A 62 11.09 12.48 7.63
N VAL A 63 10.38 11.52 7.03
CA VAL A 63 8.98 11.72 6.64
C VAL A 63 8.12 12.02 7.87
N LEU A 64 8.29 11.26 8.95
CA LEU A 64 7.57 11.48 10.21
C LEU A 64 7.94 12.83 10.83
N PHE A 65 9.20 13.24 10.78
CA PHE A 65 9.63 14.55 11.24
C PHE A 65 8.97 15.70 10.49
N VAL A 66 8.92 15.61 9.15
CA VAL A 66 8.22 16.60 8.31
C VAL A 66 6.73 16.59 8.58
N ALA A 67 6.12 15.42 8.76
CA ALA A 67 4.70 15.29 9.09
C ALA A 67 4.36 15.95 10.43
N LEU A 68 5.23 15.83 11.44
CA LEU A 68 5.06 16.51 12.72
C LEU A 68 5.13 18.03 12.56
N ILE A 69 6.11 18.55 11.82
CA ILE A 69 6.20 19.98 11.55
C ILE A 69 4.92 20.48 10.86
N GLY A 70 4.50 19.80 9.79
CA GLY A 70 3.28 20.15 9.06
C GLY A 70 2.03 20.13 9.95
N GLY A 71 1.89 19.11 10.80
CA GLY A 71 0.76 19.01 11.73
C GLY A 71 0.75 20.12 12.78
N VAL A 72 1.92 20.51 13.31
CA VAL A 72 2.04 21.60 14.28
C VAL A 72 1.70 22.95 13.65
N PHE A 73 2.15 23.22 12.42
CA PHE A 73 1.79 24.45 11.71
C PHE A 73 0.28 24.56 11.48
N ILE A 74 -0.37 23.48 11.03
CA ILE A 74 -1.82 23.46 10.82
C ILE A 74 -2.57 23.72 12.13
N ALA A 75 -2.14 23.11 13.23
CA ALA A 75 -2.76 23.32 14.54
C ALA A 75 -2.64 24.79 15.02
N GLN A 76 -1.51 25.44 14.74
CA GLN A 76 -1.31 26.86 15.10
C GLN A 76 -2.20 27.81 14.27
N GLU A 77 -2.41 27.54 12.98
CA GLU A 77 -3.32 28.34 12.14
C GLU A 77 -4.79 28.27 12.58
N GLU A 78 -5.19 27.19 13.25
CA GLU A 78 -6.53 27.04 13.82
C GLU A 78 -6.69 27.82 15.14
N GLU A 79 -5.65 27.87 15.98
CA GLU A 79 -5.67 28.66 17.23
C GLU A 79 -5.59 30.18 17.00
N GLU A 80 -4.99 30.61 15.88
CA GLU A 80 -4.87 32.03 15.54
C GLU A 80 -6.18 32.63 14.95
N LYS A 81 -7.21 31.81 14.71
CA LYS A 81 -8.56 32.24 14.26
C LYS A 81 -9.57 32.29 15.39
#